data_AF-A0A9E5FG18-F1
#
_entry.id   AF-A0A9E5FG18-F1
#
_cell.length_a   1.000
_cell.length_b   1.000
_cell.length_c   1.000
_cell.angle_alpha   90.00
_cell.angle_beta   90.00
_cell.angle_gamma   90.00
#
_symmetry.space_group_name_H-M   'P 1'
#
loop_
_entity.id
_entity.type
_entity.pdbx_description
1 polymer ?
#
loop_
_entity_poly.entity_id
_entity_poly.type
_entity_poly.pdbx_seq_one_letter_code
_entity_poly.pdbx_strand_id
1 'polypeptide(L)'
;MVEGNTQFFRSPRRGIDRVEIVKLPGHTFRITRPGDANLLLEDPYVTEAFNRDEFMPYWADLWPASRMLAAAVLATPWPARIRALEVGCGLGLAGVAGLCAGL
;
A
#
# COMPACT_ATOMS: atom_id res chain seq x y z
N MET A 1 -0.12 17.77 23.24
CA MET A 1 -0.06 18.43 21.92
C MET A 1 1.24 17.99 21.27
N VAL A 2 1.17 17.11 20.27
CA VAL A 2 2.34 16.82 19.43
C VAL A 2 2.26 17.83 18.30
N GLU A 3 3.17 18.80 18.27
CA GLU A 3 3.32 19.74 17.16
C GLU A 3 3.82 18.95 15.95
N GLY A 4 2.88 18.34 15.24
CA GLY A 4 3.14 17.52 14.07
C GLY A 4 3.47 18.40 12.88
N ASN A 5 4.75 18.72 12.70
CA ASN A 5 5.27 19.07 11.39
C ASN A 5 5.20 17.78 10.55
N THR A 6 4.04 17.48 9.95
CA THR A 6 3.89 16.33 9.04
C THR A 6 4.77 16.59 7.83
N GLN A 7 6.05 16.21 7.95
CA GLN A 7 6.94 16.16 6.81
C GLN A 7 6.42 15.05 5.91
N PHE A 8 5.93 15.42 4.74
CA PHE A 8 5.66 14.45 3.68
C PHE A 8 7.00 13.83 3.28
N PHE A 9 7.34 12.69 3.86
CA PHE A 9 8.50 11.94 3.46
C PHE A 9 8.28 11.41 2.04
N ARG A 10 8.92 12.07 1.08
CA ARG A 10 9.14 11.54 -0.26
C ARG A 10 10.61 11.24 -0.39
N SER A 11 10.97 9.97 -0.25
CA SER A 11 12.33 9.54 -0.52
C SER A 11 12.74 9.97 -1.94
N PRO A 12 13.87 10.69 -2.11
CA PRO A 12 14.44 10.95 -3.43
C PRO A 12 14.98 9.65 -4.06
N ARG A 13 15.21 8.60 -3.26
CA ARG A 13 15.71 7.29 -3.70
C ARG A 13 14.60 6.30 -4.01
N ARG A 14 13.37 6.73 -4.27
CA ARG A 14 12.29 5.80 -4.65
C ARG A 14 12.29 5.37 -6.12
N GLY A 15 13.20 5.94 -6.93
CA GLY A 15 13.22 5.78 -8.38
C GLY A 15 12.07 6.51 -9.09
N ILE A 16 11.96 6.35 -10.41
CA ILE A 16 10.82 6.84 -11.18
C ILE A 16 9.59 6.00 -10.81
N ASP A 17 8.56 6.64 -10.28
CA ASP A 17 7.32 5.99 -9.86
C ASP A 17 6.75 5.13 -11.01
N ARG A 18 6.32 3.91 -10.66
CA ARG A 18 5.74 2.96 -11.61
C ARG A 18 4.26 2.79 -11.36
N VAL A 19 3.52 2.59 -12.45
CA VAL A 19 2.11 2.22 -12.37
C VAL A 19 1.98 0.74 -12.63
N GLU A 20 1.42 0.03 -11.67
CA GLU A 20 1.07 -1.37 -11.76
C GLU A 20 -0.43 -1.51 -12.08
N ILE A 21 -0.73 -2.22 -13.16
CA ILE A 21 -2.11 -2.49 -13.56
C ILE A 21 -2.53 -3.83 -12.97
N VAL A 22 -3.57 -3.80 -12.14
CA VAL A 22 -4.16 -4.98 -11.50
C VAL A 22 -5.52 -5.23 -12.13
N LYS A 23 -5.66 -6.34 -12.86
CA LYS A 23 -6.93 -6.76 -13.44
C LYS A 23 -7.55 -7.82 -12.55
N LEU A 24 -8.75 -7.54 -12.04
CA LEU A 24 -9.60 -8.47 -11.29
C LEU A 24 -10.96 -8.59 -12.00
N PRO A 25 -11.79 -9.60 -11.71
CA PRO A 25 -13.11 -9.71 -12.31
C PRO A 25 -13.93 -8.41 -12.15
N GLY A 26 -14.35 -7.82 -13.27
CA GLY A 26 -15.13 -6.58 -13.32
C GLY A 26 -14.38 -5.30 -12.94
N HIS A 27 -13.10 -5.36 -12.57
CA HIS A 27 -12.37 -4.20 -12.04
C HIS A 27 -10.94 -4.12 -12.59
N THR A 28 -10.49 -2.91 -12.89
CA THR A 28 -9.08 -2.64 -13.22
C THR A 28 -8.57 -1.52 -12.34
N PHE A 29 -7.58 -1.83 -11.49
CA PHE A 29 -6.95 -0.88 -10.60
C PHE A 29 -5.61 -0.42 -11.18
N ARG A 30 -5.31 0.86 -10.98
CA ARG A 30 -4.02 1.49 -11.29
C ARG A 30 -3.35 1.85 -9.98
N ILE A 31 -2.34 1.09 -9.58
CA ILE A 31 -1.62 1.32 -8.34
C ILE A 31 -0.29 1.99 -8.68
N THR A 32 -0.06 3.19 -8.15
CA THR A 32 1.25 3.85 -8.27
C THR A 32 2.13 3.45 -7.11
N ARG A 33 3.37 3.08 -7.38
CA ARG A 33 4.34 2.70 -6.36
C ARG A 33 5.73 3.27 -6.68
N PRO A 34 6.63 3.30 -5.68
CA PRO A 34 8.06 3.48 -5.93
C PRO A 34 8.55 2.63 -7.10
N GLY A 35 9.46 3.19 -7.90
CA GLY A 35 10.01 2.51 -9.07
C GLY A 35 10.76 1.23 -8.71
N ASP A 36 11.49 1.28 -7.59
CA ASP A 36 12.23 0.15 -7.02
C ASP A 36 12.26 0.27 -5.50
N ALA A 37 11.74 -0.74 -4.80
CA ALA A 37 11.72 -0.79 -3.35
C ALA A 37 13.14 -0.94 -2.76
N ASN A 38 14.09 -1.54 -3.49
CA ASN A 38 15.47 -1.70 -3.00
C ASN A 38 16.20 -0.37 -2.90
N LEU A 39 15.89 0.58 -3.79
CA LEU A 39 16.51 1.91 -3.73
C LEU A 39 16.10 2.68 -2.46
N LEU A 40 14.94 2.36 -1.87
CA LEU A 40 14.53 2.93 -0.59
C LEU A 40 15.44 2.49 0.56
N LEU A 41 16.09 1.33 0.46
CA LEU A 41 16.99 0.83 1.50
C LEU A 41 18.22 1.73 1.69
N GLU A 42 18.63 2.43 0.62
CA GLU A 42 19.72 3.41 0.66
C GLU A 42 19.29 4.77 1.20
N ASP A 43 18.00 4.98 1.48
CA ASP A 43 17.52 6.23 2.03
C ASP A 43 17.99 6.38 3.49
N PRO A 44 18.59 7.51 3.89
CA PRO A 44 19.02 7.73 5.26
C PRO A 44 17.91 7.53 6.29
N TYR A 45 16.66 7.88 5.95
CA TYR A 45 15.51 7.65 6.83
C TYR A 45 15.28 6.16 7.07
N VAL A 46 15.34 5.34 6.01
CA VAL A 46 15.15 3.89 6.11
C VAL A 46 16.30 3.24 6.86
N THR A 47 17.54 3.68 6.60
CA THR A 47 18.72 3.20 7.34
C THR A 47 18.63 3.51 8.83
N GLU A 48 18.24 4.73 9.19
CA GLU A 48 18.09 5.13 10.59
C GLU A 48 16.92 4.42 11.28
N ALA A 49 15.79 4.24 10.57
CA ALA A 49 14.68 3.45 11.08
C ALA A 49 15.08 1.98 11.30
N PHE A 50 15.78 1.37 10.34
CA PHE A 50 16.29 0.00 10.47
C PHE A 50 17.20 -0.16 11.68
N ASN A 51 18.13 0.77 11.92
CA ASN A 51 19.01 0.71 13.09
C ASN A 51 18.27 0.86 14.43
N ARG A 52 17.08 1.48 14.43
CA ARG A 52 16.27 1.67 15.64
C ARG A 52 15.40 0.45 15.94
N ASP A 53 14.73 -0.11 14.94
CA ASP A 53 13.67 -1.11 15.13
C ASP A 53 13.53 -2.13 13.98
N GLU A 54 14.59 -2.33 13.19
CA GLU A 54 14.63 -3.25 12.03
C GLU A 54 13.54 -2.96 10.99
N PHE A 55 13.03 -1.71 10.95
CA PHE A 55 12.05 -1.30 9.94
C PHE A 55 12.56 -1.54 8.52
N MET A 56 11.72 -2.20 7.72
CA MET A 56 11.91 -2.42 6.30
C MET A 56 10.72 -1.85 5.50
N PRO A 57 10.95 -1.21 4.34
CA PRO A 57 9.90 -0.52 3.58
C PRO A 57 9.06 -1.50 2.73
N TYR A 58 8.59 -2.60 3.31
CA TYR A 58 7.82 -3.63 2.60
C TYR A 58 6.51 -3.11 1.99
N TRP A 59 6.00 -1.97 2.45
CA TRP A 59 4.83 -1.31 1.87
C TRP A 59 5.04 -0.86 0.41
N ALA A 60 6.29 -0.73 -0.07
CA ALA A 60 6.61 -0.17 -1.37
C ALA A 60 6.29 -1.11 -2.55
N ASP A 61 6.17 -2.41 -2.30
CA ASP A 61 5.82 -3.41 -3.30
C ASP A 61 4.34 -3.81 -3.21
N LEU A 62 3.78 -4.19 -4.37
CA LEU A 62 2.45 -4.76 -4.43
C LEU A 62 2.50 -6.27 -4.21
N TRP A 63 2.26 -6.69 -2.97
CA TRP A 63 2.32 -8.10 -2.59
C TRP A 63 1.23 -8.96 -3.25
N PRO A 64 1.53 -10.21 -3.64
CA PRO A 64 0.55 -11.15 -4.17
C PRO A 64 -0.67 -11.35 -3.24
N ALA A 65 -0.44 -11.37 -1.92
CA ALA A 65 -1.51 -11.51 -0.93
C ALA A 65 -2.55 -10.39 -1.02
N SER A 66 -2.15 -9.15 -1.30
CA SER A 66 -3.08 -8.02 -1.46
C SER A 66 -3.98 -8.21 -2.69
N ARG A 67 -3.45 -8.77 -3.79
CA ARG A 67 -4.23 -9.11 -4.99
C ARG A 67 -5.25 -10.21 -4.72
N MET A 68 -4.86 -11.23 -3.97
CA MET A 68 -5.73 -12.34 -3.56
C MET A 68 -6.83 -11.84 -2.61
N LEU A 69 -6.49 -11.00 -1.64
CA LEU A 69 -7.44 -10.40 -0.72
C LEU A 69 -8.43 -9.50 -1.46
N ALA A 70 -7.96 -8.64 -2.36
CA ALA A 70 -8.82 -7.80 -3.19
C ALA A 70 -9.81 -8.62 -4.02
N ALA A 71 -9.35 -9.71 -4.65
CA ALA A 71 -10.22 -10.63 -5.36
C ALA A 71 -11.28 -11.27 -4.45
N ALA A 72 -10.88 -11.74 -3.27
CA ALA A 72 -11.80 -12.34 -2.30
C ALA A 72 -12.85 -11.34 -1.79
N VAL A 73 -12.43 -10.11 -1.49
CA VAL A 73 -13.31 -9.02 -1.03
C VAL A 73 -14.33 -8.68 -2.10
N LEU A 74 -13.93 -8.53 -3.37
CA LEU A 74 -14.85 -8.23 -4.49
C LEU A 74 -15.83 -9.37 -4.78
N ALA A 75 -15.44 -10.62 -4.54
CA ALA A 75 -16.30 -11.78 -4.74
C ALA A 75 -17.26 -12.03 -3.56
N THR A 76 -17.08 -11.34 -2.44
CA THR A 76 -17.87 -11.55 -1.23
C THR A 76 -19.08 -10.61 -1.20
N PRO A 77 -20.31 -11.13 -1.01
CA PRO A 77 -21.49 -10.29 -0.82
C PRO A 77 -21.51 -9.72 0.60
N TRP A 78 -21.04 -8.49 0.75
CA TRP A 78 -21.02 -7.81 2.05
C TRP A 78 -22.39 -7.22 2.41
N PRO A 79 -22.83 -7.34 3.67
CA PRO A 79 -23.96 -6.55 4.17
C PRO A 79 -23.71 -5.03 4.05
N ALA A 80 -24.77 -4.27 3.81
CA ALA A 80 -24.68 -2.82 3.72
C ALA A 80 -24.28 -2.18 5.06
N ARG A 81 -23.56 -1.05 5.00
CA ARG A 81 -23.14 -0.23 6.16
C ARG A 81 -22.23 -0.94 7.15
N ILE A 82 -21.42 -1.88 6.68
CA ILE A 82 -20.32 -2.44 7.47
C ILE A 82 -19.22 -1.40 7.62
N ARG A 83 -18.48 -1.47 8.75
CA ARG A 83 -17.24 -0.73 8.93
C ARG A 83 -16.08 -1.72 8.82
N ALA A 84 -15.21 -1.52 7.85
CA ALA A 84 -14.01 -2.33 7.65
C ALA A 84 -12.72 -1.56 8.01
N LEU A 85 -11.68 -2.29 8.41
CA LEU A 85 -10.33 -1.79 8.62
C LEU A 85 -9.34 -2.75 7.97
N GLU A 86 -8.48 -2.24 7.10
CA GLU A 86 -7.35 -3.00 6.55
C GLU A 86 -6.09 -2.69 7.36
N VAL A 87 -5.58 -3.68 8.09
CA VAL A 87 -4.31 -3.57 8.82
C VAL A 87 -3.18 -4.03 7.90
N GLY A 88 -2.14 -3.21 7.76
CA GLY A 88 -1.04 -3.50 6.83
C GLY A 88 -1.43 -3.31 5.37
N CYS A 89 -2.18 -2.26 5.05
CA CYS A 89 -2.75 -2.03 3.72
C CYS A 89 -1.71 -1.82 2.61
N GLY A 90 -0.46 -1.50 2.94
CA GLY A 90 0.61 -1.26 1.97
C GLY A 90 0.22 -0.17 0.96
N LEU A 91 0.16 -0.54 -0.32
CA LEU A 91 -0.28 0.34 -1.41
C LEU A 91 -1.80 0.49 -1.52
N GLY A 92 -2.59 -0.18 -0.67
CA GLY A 92 -4.02 0.03 -0.49
C GLY A 92 -4.94 -0.68 -1.49
N LEU A 93 -4.44 -1.63 -2.28
CA LEU A 93 -5.25 -2.32 -3.30
C LEU A 93 -6.50 -2.99 -2.69
N ALA A 94 -6.36 -3.71 -1.57
CA ALA A 94 -7.50 -4.43 -1.01
C ALA A 94 -8.52 -3.49 -0.35
N GLY A 95 -8.07 -2.42 0.31
CA GLY A 95 -8.95 -1.37 0.83
C GLY A 95 -9.75 -0.67 -0.28
N VAL A 96 -9.11 -0.32 -1.40
CA VAL A 96 -9.82 0.25 -2.56
C VAL A 96 -10.81 -0.76 -3.15
N ALA A 97 -10.44 -2.04 -3.23
CA ALA A 97 -11.36 -3.09 -3.64
C ALA A 97 -12.56 -3.24 -2.68
N GLY A 98 -12.34 -3.05 -1.37
CA GLY A 98 -13.40 -3.00 -0.37
C GLY A 98 -14.39 -1.87 -0.62
N LEU A 99 -13.90 -0.67 -0.90
CA LEU A 99 -14.76 0.47 -1.27
C LEU A 99 -15.59 0.16 -2.54
N CYS A 100 -15.01 -0.49 -3.54
CA CYS A 100 -15.74 -0.94 -4.73
C CYS A 100 -16.81 -1.99 -4.39
N ALA A 101 -16.58 -2.83 -3.38
CA ALA A 101 -17.53 -3.83 -2.89
C ALA A 101 -18.60 -3.25 -1.92
N GLY A 102 -18.53 -1.96 -1.60
CA GLY A 102 -19.49 -1.27 -0.72
C GLY A 102 -19.21 -1.38 0.78
N LEU A 103 -17.97 -1.69 1.17
CA LEU A 103 -17.47 -1.64 2.55
C LEU A 103 -17.15 -0.21 3.03
#